data_AF-S7MRY1-F1
#
_entry.id   AF-S7MRY1-F1
#
_cell.length_a   1.000
_cell.length_b   1.000
_cell.length_c   1.000
_cell.angle_alpha   90.00
_cell.angle_beta   90.00
_cell.angle_gamma   90.00
#
_symmetry.space_group_name_H-M   'P 1'
#
loop_
_entity.id
_entity.type
_entity.pdbx_description
1 polymer ?
#
loop_
_entity_poly.entity_id
_entity_poly.type
_entity_poly.pdbx_seq_one_letter_code
_entity_poly.pdbx_strand_id
1 'polypeptide(L)'
;CCQTHDRCYDQAKKLDTCKFLLDNPYTKSYSYKCSGSEIICSSKNKPCQAFICECDRKAAICFSKAPYNKEHKNLNTKKFCQD
;
A
#
# COMPACT_ATOMS: atom_id res chain seq x y z
N CYS A 1 -9.04 5.06 1.68
CA CYS A 1 -7.60 4.90 1.42
C CYS A 1 -7.07 3.59 2.00
N CYS A 2 -7.03 3.43 3.34
CA CYS A 2 -6.46 2.22 3.97
C CYS A 2 -7.13 0.91 3.51
N GLN A 3 -8.46 0.80 3.55
CA GLN A 3 -9.15 -0.42 3.09
C GLN A 3 -8.82 -0.80 1.63
N THR A 4 -8.64 0.19 0.74
CA THR A 4 -8.23 -0.04 -0.65
C THR A 4 -6.80 -0.56 -0.72
N HIS A 5 -5.92 -0.01 0.12
CA HIS A 5 -4.53 -0.45 0.25
C HIS A 5 -4.43 -1.89 0.80
N ASP A 6 -5.21 -2.23 1.83
CA ASP A 6 -5.29 -3.59 2.39
C ASP A 6 -5.75 -4.60 1.32
N ARG A 7 -6.81 -4.27 0.58
CA ARG A 7 -7.28 -5.09 -0.56
C ARG A 7 -6.22 -5.24 -1.64
N CYS A 8 -5.43 -4.20 -1.90
CA CYS A 8 -4.31 -4.25 -2.85
C CYS A 8 -3.23 -5.21 -2.35
N TYR A 9 -2.90 -5.20 -1.06
CA TYR A 9 -1.95 -6.15 -0.48
C TYR A 9 -2.47 -7.59 -0.49
N ASP A 10 -3.77 -7.81 -0.30
CA ASP A 10 -4.37 -9.14 -0.44
C ASP A 10 -4.35 -9.65 -1.88
N GLN A 11 -4.43 -8.76 -2.88
CA GLN A 11 -4.18 -9.10 -4.27
C GLN A 11 -2.71 -9.44 -4.50
N ALA A 12 -1.78 -8.67 -3.92
CA ALA A 12 -0.35 -8.93 -4.03
C ALA A 12 0.02 -10.33 -3.51
N LYS A 13 -0.53 -10.75 -2.37
CA LYS A 13 -0.34 -12.10 -1.80
C LYS A 13 -0.84 -13.22 -2.71
N LYS A 14 -1.78 -12.94 -3.61
CA LYS A 14 -2.36 -13.93 -4.54
C LYS A 14 -1.56 -14.03 -5.85
N LEU A 15 -0.73 -13.04 -6.18
CA LEU A 15 0.07 -13.04 -7.41
C LEU A 15 1.16 -14.11 -7.34
N ASP A 16 1.25 -14.97 -8.36
CA ASP A 16 2.29 -16.01 -8.44
C ASP A 16 3.71 -15.43 -8.33
N THR A 17 3.91 -14.23 -8.87
CA THR A 17 5.18 -13.51 -8.80
C THR A 17 5.57 -13.07 -7.38
N CYS A 18 4.65 -13.15 -6.43
CA CYS A 18 4.82 -12.79 -5.02
C CYS A 18 4.77 -13.99 -4.06
N LYS A 19 4.70 -15.24 -4.55
CA LYS A 19 4.51 -16.44 -3.69
C LYS A 19 5.80 -17.04 -3.13
N PHE A 20 6.98 -16.48 -3.40
CA PHE A 20 8.23 -17.04 -2.87
C PHE A 20 8.34 -16.82 -1.35
N LEU A 21 8.89 -17.82 -0.64
CA LEU A 21 8.79 -18.06 0.82
C LEU A 21 9.14 -16.89 1.78
N LEU A 22 9.70 -15.78 1.30
CA LEU A 22 10.07 -14.59 2.08
C LEU A 22 9.42 -13.28 1.58
N ASP A 23 8.64 -13.36 0.49
CA ASP A 23 8.09 -12.22 -0.24
C ASP A 23 6.66 -11.90 0.23
N ASN A 24 6.52 -11.39 1.44
CA ASN A 24 5.27 -10.75 1.87
C ASN A 24 5.28 -9.28 1.37
N PRO A 25 4.16 -8.69 0.90
CA PRO A 25 4.09 -7.27 0.58
C PRO A 25 4.60 -6.33 1.69
N TYR A 26 4.60 -6.78 2.95
CA TYR A 26 5.18 -6.01 4.07
C TYR A 26 6.71 -6.09 4.18
N THR A 27 7.39 -7.08 3.59
CA THR A 27 8.85 -7.27 3.69
C THR A 27 9.58 -7.09 2.36
N LYS A 28 8.84 -7.09 1.23
CA LYS A 28 9.44 -6.94 -0.10
C LYS A 28 9.86 -5.49 -0.37
N SER A 29 11.17 -5.27 -0.46
CA SER A 29 11.71 -3.98 -0.91
C SER A 29 11.44 -3.77 -2.40
N TYR A 30 11.03 -2.56 -2.77
CA TYR A 30 10.88 -2.11 -4.15
C TYR A 30 11.59 -0.76 -4.35
N SER A 31 11.86 -0.39 -5.60
CA SER A 31 12.51 0.86 -5.95
C SER A 31 11.48 1.91 -6.37
N TYR A 32 11.57 3.10 -5.78
CA TYR A 32 10.76 4.26 -6.15
C TYR A 32 11.61 5.54 -6.10
N LYS A 33 11.10 6.60 -6.71
CA LYS A 33 11.63 7.96 -6.57
C LYS A 33 10.52 8.89 -6.12
N CYS A 34 10.89 9.95 -5.43
CA CYS A 34 10.03 11.07 -5.11
C CYS A 34 10.65 12.33 -5.73
N SER A 35 9.87 13.09 -6.48
CA SER A 35 10.26 14.39 -7.03
C SER A 35 9.16 15.40 -6.75
N GLY A 36 9.41 16.33 -5.81
CA GLY A 36 8.35 17.18 -5.29
C GLY A 36 7.24 16.37 -4.61
N SER A 37 6.01 16.48 -5.13
CA SER A 37 4.84 15.70 -4.68
C SER A 37 4.54 14.49 -5.56
N GLU A 38 5.38 14.21 -6.56
CA GLU A 38 5.20 13.08 -7.47
C GLU A 38 6.01 11.87 -7.00
N ILE A 39 5.33 10.73 -6.90
CA ILE A 39 5.92 9.43 -6.58
C ILE A 39 5.97 8.60 -7.87
N ILE A 40 7.14 8.05 -8.19
CA ILE A 40 7.38 7.28 -9.41
C ILE A 40 7.90 5.90 -9.03
N CYS A 41 7.16 4.86 -9.38
CA CYS A 41 7.61 3.47 -9.25
C CYS A 41 8.63 3.16 -10.35
N SER A 42 9.79 2.63 -9.95
CA SER A 42 10.90 2.36 -10.88
C SER A 42 10.53 1.27 -11.90
N SER A 43 10.87 1.49 -13.17
CA SER A 43 10.73 0.48 -14.24
C SER A 43 11.66 -0.72 -14.05
N LYS A 44 12.64 -0.64 -13.13
CA LYS A 44 13.53 -1.75 -12.76
C LYS A 44 12.88 -2.76 -11.80
N ASN A 45 11.70 -2.45 -11.26
CA ASN A 45 11.00 -3.35 -10.36
C ASN A 45 10.53 -4.61 -11.08
N LYS A 46 10.77 -5.78 -10.49
CA LYS A 46 10.14 -7.03 -10.91
C LYS A 46 8.62 -6.97 -10.67
N PRO A 47 7.81 -7.83 -11.32
CA PRO A 47 6.34 -7.73 -11.27
C PRO A 47 5.76 -7.56 -9.86
N CYS A 48 6.20 -8.37 -8.89
CA CYS A 48 5.74 -8.24 -7.50
C CYS A 48 6.09 -6.89 -6.87
N GLN A 49 7.34 -6.43 -7.05
CA GLN A 49 7.82 -5.14 -6.53
C GLN A 49 7.05 -3.98 -7.16
N ALA A 50 6.79 -4.05 -8.46
CA ALA A 50 6.05 -3.02 -9.19
C ALA A 50 4.61 -2.94 -8.70
N PHE A 51 3.97 -4.09 -8.48
CA PHE A 51 2.60 -4.17 -7.97
C PHE A 51 2.48 -3.56 -6.56
N ILE A 52 3.38 -3.95 -5.64
CA ILE A 52 3.40 -3.42 -4.27
C ILE A 52 3.69 -1.91 -4.28
N CYS A 53 4.66 -1.46 -5.09
CA CYS A 53 4.96 -0.04 -5.24
C CYS A 53 3.73 0.75 -5.69
N GLU A 54 2.94 0.23 -6.64
CA GLU A 54 1.71 0.88 -7.08
C GLU A 54 0.61 0.88 -6.02
N CYS A 55 0.51 -0.15 -5.18
CA CYS A 55 -0.39 -0.14 -4.01
C CYS A 55 -0.04 1.04 -3.09
N ASP A 56 1.24 1.18 -2.74
CA ASP A 56 1.73 2.18 -1.80
C ASP A 56 1.65 3.60 -2.39
N ARG A 57 2.01 3.74 -3.67
CA ARG A 57 1.89 5.00 -4.43
C ARG A 57 0.45 5.51 -4.44
N LYS A 58 -0.51 4.64 -4.76
CA LYS A 58 -1.94 4.99 -4.77
C LYS A 58 -2.45 5.35 -3.38
N ALA A 59 -2.01 4.63 -2.34
CA ALA A 59 -2.35 4.94 -0.96
C ALA A 59 -1.82 6.32 -0.53
N ALA A 60 -0.55 6.62 -0.83
CA ALA A 60 0.07 7.91 -0.53
C ALA A 60 -0.65 9.08 -1.21
N ILE A 61 -1.00 8.95 -2.51
CA ILE A 61 -1.79 9.95 -3.24
C ILE A 61 -3.20 10.08 -2.64
N CYS A 62 -3.80 8.97 -2.20
CA CYS A 62 -5.11 9.01 -1.55
C CYS A 62 -5.03 9.78 -0.22
N PHE A 63 -4.00 9.53 0.59
CA PHE A 63 -3.78 10.22 1.85
C PHE A 63 -3.50 11.72 1.67
N SER A 64 -2.79 12.11 0.61
CA SER A 64 -2.51 13.54 0.35
C SER A 64 -3.76 14.32 -0.07
N LYS A 65 -4.82 13.64 -0.53
CA LYS A 65 -6.07 14.26 -0.99
C LYS A 65 -7.20 14.17 0.03
N ALA A 66 -7.17 13.17 0.91
CA ALA A 66 -8.21 12.97 1.92
C ALA A 66 -8.00 13.91 3.12
N PRO A 67 -9.08 14.46 3.71
CA PRO A 67 -8.96 15.25 4.94
C PRO A 67 -8.52 14.35 6.10
N TYR A 68 -7.72 14.90 7.00
CA TYR A 68 -7.30 14.21 8.22
C TYR A 68 -8.19 14.62 9.40
N ASN A 69 -8.97 13.68 9.93
CA ASN A 69 -9.71 13.87 11.19
C ASN A 69 -8.88 13.31 12.37
N LYS A 70 -8.46 14.20 13.28
CA LYS A 70 -7.70 13.84 14.49
C LYS A 70 -8.48 12.92 15.43
N GLU A 71 -9.80 13.06 15.50
CA GLU A 71 -10.67 12.26 16.38
C GLU A 71 -10.78 10.80 15.95
N HIS A 72 -10.53 10.51 14.67
CA HIS A 72 -10.50 9.14 14.15
C HIS A 72 -9.16 8.43 14.44
N LYS A 73 -8.15 9.12 14.94
CA LYS A 73 -6.86 8.51 15.28
C LYS A 73 -7.02 7.63 16.51
N ASN A 74 -6.62 6.36 16.40
CA ASN A 74 -6.71 5.36 17.47
C ASN A 74 -8.15 5.17 17.99
N LEU A 75 -9.13 5.31 17.12
CA LEU A 75 -10.53 5.02 17.42
C LEU A 75 -10.67 3.58 17.97
N ASN A 76 -11.56 3.37 18.93
CA ASN A 76 -11.84 2.04 19.46
C ASN A 76 -12.49 1.16 18.37
N THR A 77 -11.67 0.42 17.65
CA THR A 77 -12.11 -0.39 16.51
C THR A 77 -13.12 -1.45 16.91
N LYS A 78 -12.95 -2.09 18.07
CA LYS A 78 -13.91 -3.09 18.58
C LYS A 78 -15.31 -2.53 18.81
N LYS A 79 -15.41 -1.24 19.11
CA LYS A 79 -16.69 -0.56 19.35
C LYS A 79 -17.31 -0.01 18.07
N PHE A 80 -16.49 0.57 17.20
CA PHE A 80 -16.96 1.40 16.08
C PHE A 80 -16.76 0.77 14.69
N CYS A 81 -16.01 -0.31 14.59
CA CYS A 81 -15.80 -1.07 13.35
C CYS A 81 -16.32 -2.49 13.60
N GLN A 82 -17.56 -2.75 13.17
CA GLN A 82 -18.17 -4.09 13.23
C GLN A 82 -18.00 -4.77 11.87
N ASP A 83 -17.79 -6.08 11.91
CA ASP A 83 -17.64 -6.96 10.73
C ASP A 83 -19.00 -7.30 10.10
#